data_AF-X1J058-F1
#
_entry.id   AF-X1J058-F1
#
_cell.length_a   1.000
_cell.length_b   1.000
_cell.length_c   1.000
_cell.angle_alpha   90.00
_cell.angle_beta   90.00
_cell.angle_gamma   90.00
#
_symmetry.space_group_name_H-M   'P 1'
#
loop_
_entity.id
_entity.type
_entity.pdbx_description
1 polymer ?
#
loop_
_entity_poly.entity_id
_entity_poly.type
_entity_poly.pdbx_seq_one_letter_code
_entity_poly.pdbx_strand_id
1 'polypeptide(L)'
;LYYIFVGDPLAENCFEALGMLTSGLFVVIGVVLPAIVAFYMVLIVLEDSGYLPRLAVLIDTVLHKIGLHGYAIVPSILSLGCNVPACTACRILETKKQRFIMRTILAIFIPCGAQLGIMLKVIPETVGWVILYLLAGYFILGQGQEKATLPGNLPLLREPKPPQEKTTLWEVEATI
;
A
#
# COMPACT_ATOMS: atom_id res chain seq x y z
N LEU A 1 30.32 -2.67 -24.98
CA LEU A 1 29.10 -1.83 -25.09
C LEU A 1 27.86 -2.64 -25.50
N TYR A 2 27.91 -3.49 -26.54
CA TYR A 2 26.76 -4.31 -26.94
C TYR A 2 26.28 -5.29 -25.84
N TYR A 3 27.21 -6.00 -25.18
CA TYR A 3 26.89 -6.90 -24.05
C TYR A 3 26.28 -6.21 -22.82
N ILE A 4 26.54 -4.92 -22.61
CA ILE A 4 25.98 -4.15 -21.47
C ILE A 4 24.60 -3.54 -21.77
N PHE A 5 24.20 -3.52 -23.05
CA PHE A 5 22.91 -3.02 -23.52
C PHE A 5 21.94 -4.15 -23.93
N VAL A 6 22.46 -5.27 -24.43
CA VAL A 6 21.68 -6.37 -25.04
C VAL A 6 21.77 -7.68 -24.24
N GLY A 7 22.82 -7.90 -23.44
CA GLY A 7 22.98 -9.13 -22.65
C GLY A 7 23.50 -10.33 -23.43
N ASP A 8 23.99 -11.34 -22.70
CA ASP A 8 24.56 -12.57 -23.26
C ASP A 8 23.46 -13.60 -23.62
N PRO A 9 23.39 -14.11 -24.86
CA PRO A 9 22.33 -15.03 -25.30
C PRO A 9 22.47 -16.48 -24.81
N LEU A 10 23.49 -16.80 -24.00
CA LEU A 10 23.73 -18.15 -23.44
C LEU A 10 23.30 -18.30 -21.96
N ALA A 11 22.67 -17.30 -21.36
CA ALA A 11 22.20 -17.39 -19.98
C ALA A 11 20.84 -18.11 -19.89
N GLU A 12 20.77 -19.14 -19.05
CA GLU A 12 19.55 -19.94 -18.81
C GLU A 12 18.45 -19.17 -18.05
N ASN A 13 18.76 -17.96 -17.55
CA ASN A 13 17.85 -17.14 -16.75
C ASN A 13 17.81 -15.68 -17.24
N CYS A 14 16.59 -15.10 -17.37
CA CYS A 14 16.38 -13.69 -17.73
C CYS A 14 17.03 -12.68 -16.76
N PHE A 15 17.48 -13.13 -15.58
CA PHE A 15 18.18 -12.34 -14.57
C PHE A 15 19.71 -12.26 -14.77
N GLU A 16 20.31 -13.01 -15.70
CA GLU A 16 21.77 -12.95 -15.96
C GLU A 16 22.12 -12.24 -17.28
N ALA A 17 21.16 -12.10 -18.21
CA ALA A 17 21.36 -11.41 -19.48
C ALA A 17 21.21 -9.87 -19.37
N LEU A 18 21.55 -9.23 -18.24
CA LEU A 18 21.20 -7.81 -17.99
C LEU A 18 21.93 -6.81 -18.91
N GLY A 19 21.35 -6.58 -20.07
CA GLY A 19 21.36 -5.27 -20.70
C GLY A 19 20.54 -4.29 -19.86
N MET A 20 21.08 -3.11 -19.55
CA MET A 20 20.41 -2.11 -18.70
C MET A 20 19.05 -1.61 -19.28
N LEU A 21 18.88 -1.67 -20.61
CA LEU A 21 17.65 -1.27 -21.30
C LEU A 21 16.62 -2.40 -21.43
N THR A 22 17.06 -3.63 -21.68
CA THR A 22 16.16 -4.78 -21.79
C THR A 22 15.61 -5.17 -20.43
N SER A 23 16.44 -5.19 -19.39
CA SER A 23 16.01 -5.52 -18.02
C SER A 23 15.00 -4.53 -17.43
N GLY A 24 15.19 -3.23 -17.61
CA GLY A 24 14.25 -2.23 -17.10
C GLY A 24 12.86 -2.35 -17.72
N LEU A 25 12.78 -2.50 -19.04
CA LEU A 25 11.50 -2.62 -19.74
C LEU A 25 10.87 -4.00 -19.55
N PHE A 26 11.68 -5.07 -19.59
CA PHE A 26 11.20 -6.45 -19.43
C PHE A 26 10.69 -6.73 -18.03
N VAL A 27 11.32 -6.20 -16.97
CA VAL A 27 10.82 -6.40 -15.60
C VAL A 27 9.47 -5.71 -15.41
N VAL A 28 9.30 -4.50 -15.95
CA VAL A 28 8.03 -3.78 -15.85
C VAL A 28 6.91 -4.49 -16.62
N ILE A 29 7.17 -4.86 -17.87
CA ILE A 29 6.15 -5.49 -18.73
C ILE A 29 5.92 -6.97 -18.36
N GLY A 30 6.98 -7.71 -18.03
CA GLY A 30 6.93 -9.15 -17.82
C GLY A 30 6.59 -9.57 -16.38
N VAL A 31 6.94 -8.77 -15.37
CA VAL A 31 6.75 -9.14 -13.95
C VAL A 31 5.78 -8.20 -13.25
N VAL A 32 5.97 -6.89 -13.37
CA VAL A 32 5.19 -5.90 -12.61
C VAL A 32 3.77 -5.78 -13.15
N LEU A 33 3.59 -5.67 -14.47
CA LEU A 33 2.29 -5.47 -15.10
C LEU A 33 1.33 -6.65 -14.83
N PRO A 34 1.73 -7.93 -15.01
CA PRO A 34 0.86 -9.06 -14.67
C PRO A 34 0.55 -9.13 -13.17
N ALA A 35 1.51 -8.79 -12.30
CA ALA A 35 1.29 -8.78 -10.86
C ALA A 35 0.25 -7.73 -10.43
N ILE A 36 0.29 -6.54 -11.01
CA ILE A 36 -0.70 -5.48 -10.76
C ILE A 36 -2.08 -5.91 -11.26
N VAL A 37 -2.18 -6.45 -12.48
CA VAL A 37 -3.44 -6.94 -13.05
C VAL A 37 -4.06 -8.02 -12.16
N ALA A 38 -3.26 -9.00 -11.73
CA ALA A 38 -3.72 -10.05 -10.82
C ALA A 38 -4.17 -9.48 -9.47
N PHE A 39 -3.44 -8.51 -8.92
CA PHE A 39 -3.81 -7.87 -7.65
C PHE A 39 -5.14 -7.13 -7.74
N TYR A 40 -5.37 -6.34 -8.80
CA TYR A 40 -6.63 -5.65 -9.01
C TYR A 40 -7.79 -6.61 -9.30
N MET A 41 -7.56 -7.70 -10.02
CA MET A 41 -8.58 -8.73 -10.23
C MET A 41 -9.09 -9.30 -8.90
N VAL A 42 -8.19 -9.58 -7.95
CA VAL A 42 -8.57 -10.02 -6.60
C VAL A 42 -9.31 -8.93 -5.83
N LEU A 43 -8.87 -7.67 -5.93
CA LEU A 43 -9.55 -6.56 -5.27
C LEU A 43 -10.98 -6.38 -5.76
N ILE A 44 -11.23 -6.48 -7.06
CA ILE A 44 -12.57 -6.38 -7.65
C ILE A 44 -13.49 -7.45 -7.04
N VAL A 45 -13.02 -8.71 -6.97
CA VAL A 45 -13.79 -9.80 -6.36
C VAL A 45 -14.08 -9.54 -4.87
N LEU A 46 -13.11 -8.99 -4.13
CA LEU A 46 -13.28 -8.63 -2.72
C LEU A 46 -14.26 -7.45 -2.51
N GLU A 47 -14.29 -6.51 -3.44
CA GLU A 47 -15.19 -5.36 -3.43
C GLU A 47 -16.62 -5.77 -3.79
N ASP A 48 -16.79 -6.56 -4.85
CA ASP A 48 -18.09 -7.08 -5.32
C ASP A 48 -18.75 -8.01 -4.28
N SER A 49 -17.95 -8.77 -3.52
CA SER A 49 -18.45 -9.58 -2.41
C SER A 49 -18.86 -8.75 -1.18
N GLY A 50 -18.63 -7.43 -1.18
CA GLY A 50 -18.95 -6.55 -0.06
C GLY A 50 -18.12 -6.83 1.19
N TYR A 51 -16.96 -7.50 1.05
CA TYR A 51 -16.12 -7.87 2.18
C TYR A 51 -15.41 -6.66 2.79
N LEU A 52 -14.97 -5.71 1.95
CA LEU A 52 -14.28 -4.49 2.37
C LEU A 52 -15.14 -3.61 3.33
N PRO A 53 -16.42 -3.30 3.04
CA PRO A 53 -17.30 -2.59 3.98
C PRO A 53 -17.50 -3.33 5.31
N ARG A 54 -17.64 -4.67 5.26
CA ARG A 54 -17.90 -5.47 6.47
C ARG A 54 -16.66 -5.53 7.38
N LEU A 55 -15.48 -5.70 6.79
CA LEU A 55 -14.20 -5.66 7.52
C LEU A 55 -13.96 -4.29 8.17
N ALA A 56 -14.26 -3.20 7.46
CA ALA A 56 -14.08 -1.86 7.98
C ALA A 56 -14.88 -1.63 9.27
N VAL A 57 -16.15 -2.06 9.30
CA VAL A 57 -17.01 -1.94 10.49
C VAL A 57 -16.54 -2.84 11.63
N LEU A 58 -16.09 -4.06 11.33
CA LEU A 58 -15.62 -5.00 12.36
C LEU A 58 -14.36 -4.49 13.07
N ILE A 59 -13.46 -3.85 12.33
CA ILE A 59 -12.15 -3.41 12.84
C ILE A 59 -12.19 -1.96 13.35
N ASP A 60 -13.26 -1.22 13.07
CA ASP A 60 -13.47 0.17 13.51
C ASP A 60 -13.25 0.32 15.03
N THR A 61 -13.79 -0.58 15.85
CA THR A 61 -13.64 -0.53 17.31
C THR A 61 -12.19 -0.71 17.78
N VAL A 62 -11.38 -1.51 17.07
CA VAL A 62 -9.97 -1.72 17.38
C VAL A 62 -9.14 -0.52 16.93
N LEU A 63 -9.43 0.02 15.75
CA LEU A 63 -8.73 1.18 15.20
C LEU A 63 -9.02 2.47 16.00
N HIS A 64 -10.26 2.61 16.50
CA HIS A 64 -10.64 3.71 17.37
C HIS A 64 -9.89 3.70 18.71
N LYS A 65 -9.45 2.53 19.20
CA LYS A 65 -8.54 2.42 20.37
C LYS A 65 -7.10 2.81 20.07
N ILE A 66 -6.73 2.89 18.79
CA ILE A 66 -5.39 3.25 18.32
C ILE A 66 -5.36 4.72 17.84
N GLY A 67 -6.48 5.45 17.97
CA GLY A 67 -6.58 6.85 17.56
C GLY A 67 -6.65 7.03 16.03
N LEU A 68 -6.84 5.95 15.27
CA LEU A 68 -6.92 5.95 13.81
C LEU A 68 -8.38 5.85 13.34
N HIS A 69 -8.74 6.66 12.34
CA HIS A 69 -10.06 6.62 11.71
C HIS A 69 -10.31 5.23 11.11
N GLY A 70 -11.44 4.56 11.41
CA GLY A 70 -11.69 3.16 11.06
C GLY A 70 -11.49 2.79 9.59
N TYR A 71 -11.58 3.77 8.70
CA TYR A 71 -11.27 3.64 7.28
C TYR A 71 -9.78 3.43 6.93
N ALA A 72 -8.84 3.63 7.86
CA ALA A 72 -7.41 3.42 7.66
C ALA A 72 -7.00 1.94 7.61
N ILE A 73 -7.90 1.01 7.96
CA ILE A 73 -7.61 -0.42 7.90
C ILE A 73 -7.48 -0.94 6.46
N VAL A 74 -8.34 -0.44 5.55
CA VAL A 74 -8.36 -0.84 4.15
C VAL A 74 -7.01 -0.59 3.47
N PRO A 75 -6.44 0.65 3.51
CA PRO A 75 -5.12 0.89 2.92
C PRO A 75 -4.02 0.10 3.63
N SER A 76 -4.13 -0.15 4.95
CA SER A 76 -3.14 -0.92 5.70
C SER A 76 -3.07 -2.38 5.22
N ILE A 77 -4.21 -3.02 4.96
CA ILE A 77 -4.27 -4.37 4.41
C ILE A 77 -3.76 -4.39 2.96
N LEU A 78 -4.15 -3.42 2.14
CA LEU A 78 -3.70 -3.32 0.74
C LEU A 78 -2.17 -3.15 0.63
N SER A 79 -1.56 -2.42 1.58
CA SER A 79 -0.12 -2.11 1.57
C SER A 79 0.77 -3.35 1.70
N LEU A 80 0.30 -4.39 2.41
CA LEU A 80 1.01 -5.66 2.52
C LEU A 80 1.21 -6.34 1.15
N GLY A 81 0.29 -6.10 0.22
CA GLY A 81 0.44 -6.53 -1.17
C GLY A 81 1.31 -5.55 -1.95
N CYS A 82 0.79 -4.33 -2.17
CA CYS A 82 1.48 -3.31 -2.93
C CYS A 82 1.19 -1.91 -2.38
N ASN A 83 2.27 -1.12 -2.19
CA ASN A 83 2.18 0.23 -1.63
C ASN A 83 1.49 1.23 -2.58
N VAL A 84 1.50 0.98 -3.89
CA VAL A 84 0.89 1.88 -4.90
C VAL A 84 -0.64 1.95 -4.76
N PRO A 85 -1.41 0.86 -4.89
CA PRO A 85 -2.87 0.89 -4.70
C PRO A 85 -3.25 1.27 -3.26
N ALA A 86 -2.44 0.92 -2.26
CA ALA A 86 -2.66 1.34 -0.89
C ALA A 86 -2.61 2.88 -0.71
N CYS A 87 -1.61 3.54 -1.31
CA CYS A 87 -1.50 5.00 -1.29
C CYS A 87 -2.68 5.70 -2.00
N THR A 88 -3.18 5.08 -3.07
CA THR A 88 -4.37 5.54 -3.80
C THR A 88 -5.63 5.35 -2.95
N ALA A 89 -5.76 4.22 -2.27
CA ALA A 89 -6.87 3.94 -1.35
C ALA A 89 -6.93 4.97 -0.21
N CYS A 90 -5.81 5.55 0.24
CA CYS A 90 -5.86 6.63 1.25
C CYS A 90 -6.71 7.85 0.85
N ARG A 91 -7.14 8.00 -0.41
CA ARG A 91 -8.03 9.10 -0.83
C ARG A 91 -9.40 9.11 -0.12
N ILE A 92 -9.84 7.97 0.42
CA ILE A 92 -11.09 7.86 1.18
C ILE A 92 -11.06 8.56 2.55
N LEU A 93 -9.87 8.97 3.04
CA LEU A 93 -9.75 9.74 4.29
C LEU A 93 -10.16 11.20 4.10
N GLU A 94 -10.88 11.74 5.09
CA GLU A 94 -11.51 13.07 5.05
C GLU A 94 -10.48 14.21 4.95
N THR A 95 -9.44 14.20 5.80
CA THR A 95 -8.51 15.34 5.91
C THR A 95 -7.24 15.15 5.07
N LYS A 96 -6.78 16.20 4.38
CA LYS A 96 -5.49 16.19 3.64
C LYS A 96 -4.29 15.83 4.52
N LYS A 97 -4.25 16.34 5.76
CA LYS A 97 -3.20 16.02 6.74
C LYS A 97 -3.17 14.52 7.08
N GLN A 98 -4.32 13.93 7.38
CA GLN A 98 -4.45 12.50 7.67
C GLN A 98 -4.04 11.63 6.47
N ARG A 99 -4.40 12.04 5.25
CA ARG A 99 -3.98 11.35 4.01
C ARG A 99 -2.47 11.29 3.83
N PHE A 100 -1.78 12.43 4.01
CA PHE A 100 -0.33 12.50 3.89
C PHE A 100 0.35 11.61 4.93
N ILE A 101 -0.10 11.74 6.17
CA ILE A 101 0.35 10.96 7.30
C ILE A 101 0.23 9.45 7.05
N MET A 102 -0.94 8.98 6.58
CA MET A 102 -1.15 7.54 6.34
C MET A 102 -0.22 7.02 5.25
N ARG A 103 -0.08 7.75 4.15
CA ARG A 103 0.83 7.36 3.05
C ARG A 103 2.27 7.19 3.54
N THR A 104 2.74 8.10 4.39
CA THR A 104 4.09 8.03 4.97
C THR A 104 4.25 6.82 5.89
N ILE A 105 3.26 6.53 6.75
CA ILE A 105 3.30 5.37 7.64
C ILE A 105 3.31 4.06 6.84
N LEU A 106 2.43 3.95 5.84
CA LEU A 106 2.33 2.78 4.97
C LEU A 106 3.66 2.53 4.24
N ALA A 107 4.26 3.57 3.67
CA ALA A 107 5.49 3.45 2.90
C ALA A 107 6.73 3.08 3.74
N ILE A 108 6.80 3.48 5.01
CA ILE A 108 7.95 3.21 5.89
C ILE A 108 7.78 1.89 6.66
N PHE A 109 6.61 1.66 7.25
CA PHE A 109 6.43 0.57 8.22
C PHE A 109 5.91 -0.72 7.60
N ILE A 110 5.20 -0.65 6.48
CA ILE A 110 4.61 -1.84 5.88
C ILE A 110 5.44 -2.25 4.66
N PRO A 111 6.17 -3.39 4.74
CA PRO A 111 6.92 -3.89 3.61
C PRO A 111 5.93 -4.41 2.54
N CYS A 112 6.19 -4.08 1.28
CA CYS A 112 5.39 -4.60 0.19
C CYS A 112 5.69 -6.09 -0.05
N GLY A 113 4.81 -6.79 -0.78
CA GLY A 113 5.00 -8.21 -1.08
C GLY A 113 6.35 -8.53 -1.74
N ALA A 114 6.86 -7.62 -2.59
CA ALA A 114 8.17 -7.77 -3.20
C ALA A 114 9.32 -7.68 -2.18
N GLN A 115 9.25 -6.75 -1.23
CA GLN A 115 10.24 -6.62 -0.16
C GLN A 115 10.21 -7.84 0.77
N LEU A 116 9.03 -8.33 1.11
CA LEU A 116 8.87 -9.56 1.90
C LEU A 116 9.53 -10.76 1.20
N GLY A 117 9.32 -10.91 -0.11
CA GLY A 117 9.96 -11.97 -0.90
C GLY A 117 11.49 -11.90 -0.89
N ILE A 118 12.05 -10.69 -1.01
CA ILE A 118 13.51 -10.49 -0.94
C ILE A 118 14.03 -10.75 0.48
N MET A 119 13.35 -10.28 1.52
CA MET A 119 13.74 -10.52 2.92
C MET A 119 13.80 -12.02 3.23
N LEU A 120 12.80 -12.78 2.79
CA LEU A 120 12.77 -14.24 2.97
C LEU A 120 13.92 -14.95 2.24
N LYS A 121 14.31 -14.43 1.06
CA LYS A 121 15.41 -15.00 0.27
C LYS A 121 16.79 -14.66 0.84
N VAL A 122 16.98 -13.44 1.33
CA VAL A 122 18.31 -12.92 1.72
C VAL A 122 18.63 -13.19 3.19
N ILE A 123 17.68 -13.00 4.11
CA ILE A 123 17.90 -13.19 5.56
C ILE A 123 16.76 -13.96 6.22
N PRO A 124 16.54 -15.26 5.88
CA PRO A 124 15.38 -16.03 6.37
C PRO A 124 15.27 -16.08 7.90
N GLU A 125 16.39 -16.22 8.60
CA GLU A 125 16.42 -16.37 10.07
C GLU A 125 16.02 -15.10 10.84
N THR A 126 16.24 -13.92 10.25
CA THR A 126 16.03 -12.63 10.93
C THR A 126 14.72 -11.94 10.49
N VAL A 127 14.03 -12.46 9.46
CA VAL A 127 12.79 -11.85 8.94
C VAL A 127 11.73 -11.66 10.03
N GLY A 128 11.58 -12.65 10.92
CA GLY A 128 10.59 -12.58 12.00
C GLY A 128 10.83 -11.38 12.93
N TRP A 129 12.08 -11.15 13.33
CA TRP A 129 12.44 -9.99 14.17
C TRP A 129 12.22 -8.67 13.44
N VAL A 130 12.61 -8.58 12.16
CA VAL A 130 12.41 -7.37 11.34
C VAL A 130 10.93 -7.02 11.20
N ILE A 131 10.07 -8.00 10.92
CA ILE A 131 8.62 -7.79 10.83
C ILE A 131 8.08 -7.34 12.18
N LEU A 132 8.52 -7.93 13.30
CA LEU A 132 8.10 -7.50 14.64
C LEU A 132 8.50 -6.06 14.94
N TYR A 133 9.72 -5.64 14.58
CA TYR A 133 10.15 -4.24 14.74
C TYR A 133 9.33 -3.28 13.88
N LEU A 134 9.02 -3.65 12.64
CA LEU A 134 8.20 -2.84 11.72
C LEU A 134 6.76 -2.71 12.23
N LEU A 135 6.19 -3.82 12.71
CA LEU A 135 4.83 -3.88 13.26
C LEU A 135 4.76 -3.09 14.58
N ALA A 136 5.75 -3.23 15.47
CA ALA A 136 5.85 -2.39 16.66
C ALA A 136 5.97 -0.90 16.31
N GLY A 137 6.78 -0.55 15.30
CA GLY A 137 6.90 0.80 14.78
C GLY A 137 5.58 1.37 14.25
N TYR A 138 4.82 0.57 13.49
CA TYR A 138 3.49 0.93 13.01
C TYR A 138 2.53 1.26 14.17
N PHE A 139 2.49 0.42 15.21
CA PHE A 139 1.66 0.67 16.39
C PHE A 139 2.12 1.88 17.20
N ILE A 140 3.43 2.06 17.41
CA ILE A 140 3.99 3.20 18.15
C ILE A 140 3.71 4.51 17.42
N LEU A 141 3.92 4.55 16.09
CA LEU A 141 3.61 5.75 15.33
C LEU A 141 2.12 6.00 15.27
N GLY A 142 1.29 4.96 15.10
CA GLY A 142 -0.17 5.07 15.16
C GLY A 142 -0.66 5.72 16.45
N GLN A 143 -0.17 5.25 17.61
CA GLN A 143 -0.44 5.85 18.92
C GLN A 143 0.18 7.25 19.07
N GLY A 144 1.37 7.48 18.50
CA GLY A 144 2.03 8.79 18.51
C GLY A 144 1.28 9.86 17.73
N GLN A 145 0.51 9.46 16.71
CA GLN A 145 -0.32 10.36 15.92
C GLN A 145 -1.53 10.87 16.69
N GLU A 146 -2.08 10.08 17.60
CA GLU A 146 -3.13 10.52 18.52
C GLU A 146 -2.66 11.71 19.34
N LYS A 147 -1.43 11.64 19.88
CA LYS A 147 -0.81 12.74 20.64
C LYS A 147 -0.46 13.96 19.79
N ALA A 148 -0.06 13.77 18.54
CA ALA A 148 0.24 14.85 17.61
C ALA A 148 -1.01 15.49 16.97
N THR A 149 -2.14 14.76 16.93
CA THR A 149 -3.42 15.21 16.38
C THR A 149 -4.32 15.85 17.44
N LEU A 150 -3.96 15.75 18.75
CA LEU A 150 -4.61 16.46 19.86
C LEU A 150 -3.65 17.35 20.70
N PRO A 151 -3.10 18.43 20.13
CA PRO A 151 -2.81 19.62 20.93
C PRO A 151 -3.39 20.87 20.26
N GLY A 152 -4.67 20.83 19.88
CA GLY A 152 -5.29 21.98 19.24
C GLY A 152 -6.79 21.83 19.10
N ASN A 153 -7.53 22.17 20.16
CA ASN A 153 -8.88 22.67 19.99
C ASN A 153 -8.84 23.85 19.02
N LEU A 154 -9.36 23.66 17.81
CA LEU A 154 -10.04 24.72 17.11
C LEU A 154 -11.36 24.17 16.57
N PRO A 155 -12.49 24.44 17.24
CA PRO A 155 -13.79 24.44 16.56
C PRO A 155 -13.78 25.68 15.68
N LEU A 156 -13.74 25.55 14.35
CA LEU A 156 -13.94 26.59 13.31
C LEU A 156 -13.18 26.15 12.04
N LEU A 157 -13.74 25.90 10.89
CA LEU A 157 -15.10 26.00 10.38
C LEU A 157 -15.35 24.72 9.60
N ARG A 158 -16.59 24.22 9.69
CA ARG A 158 -17.36 23.59 8.60
C ARG A 158 -16.64 23.68 7.24
N GLU A 159 -15.70 22.77 6.98
CA GLU A 159 -15.57 22.28 5.61
C GLU A 159 -16.90 21.54 5.42
N PRO A 160 -17.81 22.03 4.54
CA PRO A 160 -18.88 21.18 4.12
C PRO A 160 -18.19 19.91 3.64
N LYS A 161 -18.53 18.79 4.26
CA LYS A 161 -18.30 17.46 3.70
C LYS A 161 -18.46 17.63 2.19
N PRO A 162 -17.41 17.49 1.36
CA PRO A 162 -17.62 17.52 -0.07
C PRO A 162 -18.74 16.52 -0.30
N PRO A 163 -19.78 16.89 -1.07
CA PRO A 163 -20.96 16.06 -1.20
C PRO A 163 -20.48 14.64 -1.43
N GLN A 164 -21.09 13.68 -0.72
CA GLN A 164 -20.94 12.28 -1.09
C GLN A 164 -21.66 12.13 -2.43
N GLU A 165 -21.06 12.72 -3.46
CA GLU A 165 -21.28 12.38 -4.82
C GLU A 165 -20.74 10.96 -4.88
N LYS A 166 -21.64 10.02 -4.55
CA LYS A 166 -21.72 8.68 -5.10
C LYS A 166 -20.55 8.50 -6.06
N THR A 167 -19.40 8.07 -5.55
CA THR A 167 -18.34 7.58 -6.40
C THR A 167 -18.89 6.28 -6.92
N THR A 168 -19.70 6.41 -7.97
CA THR A 168 -20.06 5.36 -8.88
C THR A 168 -18.76 4.68 -9.24
N LEU A 169 -18.74 3.38 -9.01
CA LEU A 169 -17.60 2.47 -9.15
C LEU A 169 -16.86 2.61 -10.51
N TRP A 170 -17.50 3.26 -11.48
CA TRP A 170 -17.05 3.59 -12.84
C TRP A 170 -15.97 4.69 -12.98
N GLU A 171 -15.75 5.60 -12.00
CA GLU A 171 -14.72 6.67 -12.14
C GLU A 171 -13.29 6.14 -11.86
N VAL A 172 -13.17 4.93 -11.30
CA VAL A 172 -11.86 4.29 -11.03
C VAL A 172 -11.30 3.61 -12.28
N GLU A 173 -12.16 3.14 -13.19
CA GLU A 173 -11.74 2.55 -14.48
C GLU A 173 -11.14 3.58 -15.44
N ALA A 174 -11.49 4.87 -15.32
CA ALA A 174 -11.06 5.91 -16.25
C ALA A 174 -9.65 6.50 -16.00
N THR A 175 -8.95 6.08 -14.92
CA THR A 175 -7.58 6.57 -14.61
C THR A 175 -6.52 5.47 -14.75
N ILE A 176 -6.88 4.30 -15.31
CA ILE A 176 -5.94 3.27 -15.78
C ILE A 176 -5.59 3.56 -17.25
#